data_AF-A0A967QN58-F1
#
_entry.id   AF-A0A967QN58-F1
#
_cell.length_a   1.000
_cell.length_b   1.000
_cell.length_c   1.000
_cell.angle_alpha   90.00
_cell.angle_beta   90.00
_cell.angle_gamma   90.00
#
_symmetry.space_group_name_H-M   'P 1'
#
loop_
_entity.id
_entity.type
_entity.pdbx_description
1 polymer ?
#
loop_
_entity_poly.entity_id
_entity_poly.type
_entity_poly.pdbx_seq_one_letter_code
_entity_poly.pdbx_strand_id
1 'polypeptide(L)'
;VGFLGVHSLSIVSWDTRQKLVERLGAGTFKSVYSAVSIATFVLMVWGYGQARVEPVVLYRPPSWTWHLVWLLMVPVFPLLVATYAKGKISSTVKHPMLTAVKTWALAHLIVNGTLA
;
A
#
# COMPACT_ATOMS: atom_id res chain seq x y z
N VAL A 1 -4.70 9.20 7.07
CA VAL A 1 -3.71 10.29 6.85
C VAL A 1 -2.48 10.17 7.74
N GLY A 2 -2.62 9.97 9.06
CA GLY A 2 -1.48 9.92 9.99
C GLY A 2 -0.35 8.96 9.59
N PHE A 3 -0.67 7.71 9.27
CA PHE A 3 0.34 6.71 8.86
C PHE A 3 1.12 7.11 7.59
N LEU A 4 0.41 7.58 6.57
CA LEU A 4 1.02 8.06 5.32
C LEU A 4 1.85 9.32 5.55
N GLY A 5 1.38 10.24 6.41
CA GLY A 5 2.10 11.45 6.78
C GLY A 5 3.43 11.14 7.48
N VAL A 6 3.43 10.21 8.42
CA VAL A 6 4.64 9.77 9.14
C VAL A 6 5.65 9.18 8.17
N HIS A 7 5.21 8.35 7.22
CA HIS A 7 6.08 7.77 6.19
C HIS A 7 6.59 8.81 5.18
N SER A 8 5.76 9.81 4.87
CA SER A 8 6.09 10.87 3.91
C SER A 8 7.15 11.83 4.44
N LEU A 9 7.38 11.89 5.77
CA LEU A 9 8.41 12.75 6.36
C LEU A 9 9.81 12.46 5.79
N SER A 10 10.09 11.19 5.49
CA SER A 10 11.37 10.77 4.89
C SER A 10 11.49 11.11 3.40
N ILE A 11 10.35 11.29 2.72
CA ILE A 11 10.26 11.57 1.28
C ILE A 11 10.27 13.08 1.03
N VAL A 12 9.49 13.84 1.80
CA VAL A 12 9.25 15.28 1.59
C VAL A 12 10.31 16.13 2.30
N SER A 13 10.76 15.72 3.49
CA SER A 13 11.66 16.53 4.32
C SER A 13 12.84 15.69 4.82
N TRP A 14 13.67 15.23 3.89
CA TRP A 14 14.86 14.45 4.20
C TRP A 14 15.81 15.20 5.17
N ASP A 15 15.95 16.51 4.99
CA ASP A 15 16.77 17.39 5.85
C ASP A 15 16.25 17.44 7.30
N THR A 16 14.93 17.59 7.48
CA THR A 16 14.29 17.55 8.82
C THR A 16 14.50 16.20 9.50
N ARG A 17 14.40 15.10 8.75
CA ARG A 17 14.70 13.76 9.28
C ARG A 17 16.15 13.68 9.77
N GLN A 18 17.13 14.17 9.00
CA GLN A 18 18.53 14.12 9.40
C GLN A 18 18.79 14.95 10.66
N LYS A 19 18.26 16.17 10.73
CA LYS A 19 18.35 17.02 11.93
C LYS A 19 17.75 16.38 13.18
N LEU A 20 16.63 15.66 13.03
CA LEU A 20 16.05 14.90 14.14
C LEU A 20 16.93 13.70 14.54
N VAL A 21 17.49 12.98 13.58
CA VAL A 21 18.39 11.84 13.84
C VAL A 21 19.67 12.30 14.54
N GLU A 22 20.25 13.43 14.11
CA GLU A 22 21.44 14.02 14.73
C GLU A 22 21.18 14.47 16.17
N ARG A 23 19.98 15.02 16.46
CA ARG A 23 19.60 15.47 17.81
C ARG A 23 19.21 14.35 18.77
N LEU A 24 18.46 13.35 18.29
CA LEU A 24 17.87 12.30 19.12
C LEU A 24 18.68 11.01 19.15
N GLY A 25 19.62 10.85 18.22
CA GLY A 25 20.28 9.60 17.93
C GLY A 25 19.41 8.66 17.08
N ALA A 26 20.07 7.85 16.25
CA ALA A 26 19.39 6.97 15.29
C ALA A 26 18.47 5.92 15.95
N GLY A 27 18.82 5.43 17.14
CA GLY A 27 18.02 4.44 17.89
C GLY A 27 16.70 5.01 18.38
N THR A 28 16.76 6.15 19.07
CA THR A 28 15.58 6.87 19.60
C THR A 28 14.67 7.37 18.48
N PHE A 29 15.25 7.90 17.39
CA PHE A 29 14.44 8.32 16.24
C PHE A 29 13.66 7.14 15.65
N LYS A 30 14.31 5.98 15.45
CA LYS A 30 13.66 4.78 14.91
C LYS A 30 12.57 4.25 15.84
N SER A 31 12.80 4.23 17.16
CA SER A 31 11.79 3.73 18.10
C SER A 31 10.55 4.62 18.13
N VAL A 32 10.72 5.94 18.21
CA VAL A 32 9.62 6.91 18.15
C VAL A 32 8.89 6.83 16.82
N TYR A 33 9.62 6.78 15.70
CA TYR A 33 9.03 6.64 14.37
C TYR A 33 8.18 5.37 14.25
N SER A 34 8.69 4.23 14.74
CA SER A 34 7.97 2.96 14.74
C SER A 34 6.73 3.01 15.64
N ALA A 35 6.84 3.57 16.85
CA ALA A 35 5.71 3.69 17.77
C ALA A 35 4.58 4.53 17.18
N VAL A 36 4.91 5.68 16.58
CA VAL A 36 3.91 6.54 15.92
C VAL A 36 3.32 5.85 14.69
N SER A 37 4.12 5.12 13.92
CA SER A 37 3.64 4.33 12.77
C SER A 37 2.66 3.24 13.20
N ILE A 38 2.97 2.50 14.28
CA ILE A 38 2.09 1.46 14.82
C ILE A 38 0.81 2.08 15.36
N ALA A 39 0.89 3.16 16.15
CA ALA A 39 -0.28 3.81 16.71
C ALA A 39 -1.23 4.30 15.60
N THR A 40 -0.70 4.96 14.57
CA THR A 40 -1.49 5.43 13.43
C THR A 40 -2.04 4.28 12.57
N PHE A 41 -1.34 3.15 12.48
CA PHE A 41 -1.84 1.94 11.82
C PHE A 41 -3.00 1.31 12.59
N VAL A 42 -2.88 1.15 13.91
CA VAL A 42 -3.95 0.60 14.77
C VAL A 42 -5.20 1.46 14.70
N LEU A 43 -5.05 2.79 14.76
CA LEU A 43 -6.18 3.72 14.59
C LEU A 43 -6.85 3.55 13.23
N MET A 44 -6.08 3.28 12.17
CA MET A 44 -6.61 3.06 10.83
C MET A 44 -7.42 1.75 10.76
N VAL A 45 -6.90 0.67 11.35
CA VAL A 45 -7.61 -0.62 11.44
C VAL A 45 -8.91 -0.48 12.23
N TRP A 46 -8.87 0.23 13.36
CA TRP A 46 -10.05 0.47 14.17
C TRP A 46 -11.10 1.31 13.45
N GLY A 47 -10.68 2.42 12.80
CA GLY A 47 -11.56 3.27 12.01
C GLY A 47 -12.21 2.53 10.85
N TYR A 48 -11.45 1.70 10.13
CA TYR A 48 -11.99 0.83 9.08
C TYR A 48 -12.99 -0.19 9.63
N GLY A 49 -12.69 -0.76 10.81
CA GLY A 49 -13.59 -1.69 11.51
C GLY A 49 -14.94 -1.08 11.87
N GLN A 50 -15.00 0.23 12.16
CA GLN A 50 -16.26 0.95 12.36
C GLN A 50 -16.93 1.30 11.02
N ALA A 51 -16.17 1.78 10.04
CA ALA A 51 -16.69 2.22 8.74
C ALA A 51 -17.32 1.07 7.92
N ARG A 52 -16.84 -0.16 8.08
CA ARG A 52 -17.36 -1.34 7.37
C ARG A 52 -18.71 -1.86 7.90
N VAL A 53 -19.19 -1.35 9.04
CA VAL A 53 -20.46 -1.82 9.65
C VAL A 53 -21.66 -1.38 8.80
N GLU A 54 -21.60 -0.15 8.27
CA GLU A 54 -22.58 0.40 7.33
C GLU A 54 -21.86 0.94 6.10
N PRO A 55 -21.43 0.05 5.19
CA PRO A 55 -20.58 0.45 4.08
C PRO A 55 -21.39 1.20 3.02
N VAL A 56 -20.92 2.38 2.64
CA VAL A 56 -21.50 3.16 1.54
C VAL A 56 -21.18 2.46 0.22
N VAL A 57 -22.23 2.04 -0.49
CA VAL A 57 -22.12 1.39 -1.80
C VAL A 57 -21.93 2.46 -2.89
N LEU A 58 -20.79 2.42 -3.58
CA LEU A 58 -20.49 3.27 -4.73
C LEU A 58 -21.06 2.67 -6.02
N TYR A 59 -20.93 1.35 -6.19
CA TYR A 59 -21.49 0.61 -7.30
C TYR A 59 -21.68 -0.85 -6.91
N ARG A 60 -22.53 -1.55 -7.66
CA ARG A 60 -22.69 -3.01 -7.54
C ARG A 60 -21.92 -3.66 -8.68
N PRO A 61 -20.80 -4.36 -8.40
CA PRO A 61 -20.08 -5.08 -9.43
C PRO A 61 -20.98 -6.15 -10.07
N PRO A 62 -21.12 -6.18 -11.41
CA PRO A 62 -21.78 -7.28 -12.08
C PRO A 62 -21.08 -8.62 -11.80
N SER A 63 -21.81 -9.73 -11.76
CA SER A 63 -21.25 -11.06 -11.44
C SER A 63 -20.17 -11.56 -12.42
N TRP A 64 -20.05 -10.98 -13.61
CA TRP A 64 -18.98 -11.36 -14.56
C TRP A 64 -17.63 -10.70 -14.24
N THR A 65 -17.60 -9.64 -13.42
CA THR A 65 -16.35 -8.91 -13.13
C THR A 65 -15.36 -9.76 -12.32
N TRP A 66 -15.86 -10.76 -11.59
CA TRP A 66 -15.04 -11.77 -10.93
C TRP A 66 -14.11 -12.45 -11.93
N HIS A 67 -14.59 -12.88 -13.11
CA HIS A 67 -13.74 -13.51 -14.13
C HIS A 67 -12.63 -12.57 -14.63
N LEU A 68 -12.94 -11.28 -14.78
CA LEU A 68 -11.95 -10.27 -15.17
C LEU A 68 -10.87 -10.06 -14.11
N VAL A 69 -11.25 -10.04 -12.83
CA VAL A 69 -10.31 -9.92 -11.70
C VAL A 69 -9.37 -11.11 -11.63
N TRP A 70 -9.89 -12.33 -11.81
CA TRP A 70 -9.06 -13.54 -11.81
C TRP A 70 -8.04 -13.50 -12.94
N LEU A 71 -8.45 -13.06 -14.13
CA LEU A 71 -7.55 -12.89 -15.27
C LEU A 71 -6.47 -11.82 -15.01
N LEU A 72 -6.84 -10.70 -14.39
CA LEU A 72 -5.89 -9.64 -14.02
C LEU A 72 -4.93 -10.07 -12.91
N MET A 73 -5.31 -10.99 -12.03
CA MET A 73 -4.44 -11.52 -10.96
C MET A 73 -3.35 -12.47 -11.48
N VAL A 74 -3.59 -13.17 -12.59
CA VAL A 74 -2.60 -14.08 -13.20
C VAL A 74 -1.24 -13.40 -13.43
N PRO A 75 -1.12 -12.20 -14.04
CA PRO A 75 0.16 -11.52 -14.20
C PRO A 75 0.68 -10.84 -12.92
N VAL A 76 -0.17 -10.55 -11.93
CA VAL A 76 0.25 -9.86 -10.70
C VAL A 76 1.29 -10.68 -9.93
N PHE A 77 1.04 -11.97 -9.71
CA PHE A 77 1.96 -12.81 -8.92
C PHE A 77 3.32 -13.04 -9.61
N PRO A 78 3.41 -13.37 -10.91
CA PRO A 78 4.68 -13.43 -11.62
C PRO A 78 5.44 -12.10 -11.62
N LEU A 79 4.74 -10.96 -11.75
CA LEU A 79 5.38 -9.64 -11.67
C LEU A 79 5.93 -9.35 -10.27
N LEU A 80 5.23 -9.74 -9.20
CA LEU A 80 5.74 -9.65 -7.82
C LEU A 80 6.95 -10.54 -7.61
N VAL A 81 6.97 -11.76 -8.14
CA VAL A 81 8.17 -12.62 -8.04
C VAL A 81 9.33 -12.02 -8.84
N ALA A 82 9.05 -11.46 -10.01
CA ALA A 82 10.06 -10.82 -10.87
C ALA A 82 10.74 -9.61 -10.22
N THR A 83 10.21 -9.01 -9.16
CA THR A 83 10.92 -7.94 -8.43
C THR A 83 12.13 -8.45 -7.67
N TYR A 84 12.10 -9.72 -7.26
CA TYR A 84 13.16 -10.36 -6.47
C TYR A 84 13.97 -11.36 -7.29
N ALA A 85 13.37 -11.96 -8.33
CA ALA A 85 14.03 -12.90 -9.22
C ALA A 85 14.50 -12.23 -10.53
N LYS A 86 15.77 -12.43 -10.89
CA LYS A 86 16.32 -12.01 -12.18
C LYS A 86 15.86 -12.99 -13.28
N GLY A 87 15.18 -12.48 -14.30
CA GLY A 87 14.66 -13.26 -15.42
C GLY A 87 14.21 -12.36 -16.58
N LYS A 88 13.68 -12.94 -17.66
CA LYS A 88 13.25 -12.18 -18.85
C LYS A 88 12.15 -11.14 -18.55
N ILE A 89 11.31 -11.41 -17.56
CA ILE A 89 10.24 -10.52 -17.13
C ILE A 89 10.82 -9.27 -16.44
N SER A 90 11.83 -9.45 -15.56
CA SER A 90 12.48 -8.32 -14.88
C SER A 90 13.45 -7.55 -15.76
N SER A 91 13.92 -8.11 -16.88
CA SER A 91 14.66 -7.37 -17.90
C SER A 91 13.77 -6.56 -18.85
N THR A 92 12.53 -6.98 -19.05
CA THR A 92 11.58 -6.33 -19.98
C THR A 92 10.76 -5.24 -19.27
N VAL A 93 10.38 -5.48 -18.01
CA VAL A 93 9.59 -4.54 -17.21
C VAL A 93 10.53 -3.70 -16.33
N LYS A 94 10.57 -2.38 -16.54
CA LYS A 94 11.45 -1.47 -15.78
C LYS A 94 11.16 -1.44 -14.27
N HIS A 95 9.87 -1.50 -13.90
CA HIS A 95 9.42 -1.43 -12.50
C HIS A 95 8.39 -2.53 -12.21
N PRO A 96 8.80 -3.80 -12.11
CA PRO A 96 7.88 -4.93 -11.97
C PRO A 96 6.97 -4.80 -10.74
N MET A 97 7.49 -4.21 -9.65
CA MET A 97 6.73 -3.97 -8.42
C MET A 97 5.59 -2.99 -8.64
N LEU A 98 5.90 -1.85 -9.28
CA LEU A 98 4.91 -0.80 -9.51
C LEU A 98 3.82 -1.28 -10.47
N THR A 99 4.19 -2.02 -11.51
CA THR A 99 3.24 -2.60 -12.46
C THR A 99 2.33 -3.61 -11.75
N ALA A 100 2.88 -4.50 -10.92
CA ALA A 100 2.10 -5.47 -10.15
C ALA A 100 1.10 -4.77 -9.22
N VAL A 101 1.56 -3.78 -8.43
CA VAL A 101 0.71 -3.04 -7.47
C VAL A 101 -0.41 -2.29 -8.17
N LYS A 102 -0.13 -1.66 -9.32
CA LYS A 102 -1.16 -0.95 -10.11
C LYS A 102 -2.22 -1.90 -10.65
N THR A 103 -1.81 -3.02 -11.25
CA THR A 103 -2.73 -4.04 -11.78
C THR A 103 -3.56 -4.65 -10.64
N TRP A 104 -2.92 -4.93 -9.50
CA TRP A 104 -3.58 -5.45 -8.32
C TRP A 104 -4.64 -4.48 -7.79
N ALA A 105 -4.30 -3.20 -7.63
CA ALA A 105 -5.22 -2.17 -7.13
C ALA A 105 -6.42 -1.97 -8.07
N LEU A 106 -6.18 -1.98 -9.40
CA LEU A 106 -7.25 -1.89 -10.39
C LEU A 106 -8.21 -3.07 -10.31
N ALA A 107 -7.67 -4.30 -10.22
CA ALA A 107 -8.49 -5.50 -10.11
C ALA A 107 -9.34 -5.52 -8.84
N HIS A 108 -8.76 -5.09 -7.70
CA HIS A 108 -9.50 -4.99 -6.44
C HIS A 108 -10.57 -3.90 -6.51
N LEU A 109 -10.28 -2.76 -7.13
CA LEU A 109 -11.27 -1.72 -7.34
C LEU A 109 -12.47 -2.31 -8.10
N ILE A 110 -12.27 -2.93 -9.26
CA ILE A 110 -13.36 -3.48 -10.10
C ILE A 110 -14.39 -4.34 -9.32
N VAL A 111 -13.95 -5.07 -8.29
CA VAL A 111 -14.81 -5.94 -7.48
C VAL A 111 -15.21 -5.34 -6.13
N ASN A 112 -14.49 -4.35 -5.61
CA ASN A 112 -14.83 -3.64 -4.38
C ASN A 112 -15.73 -2.44 -4.68
N GLY A 113 -17.04 -2.66 -4.55
CA GLY A 113 -18.07 -1.64 -4.78
C GLY A 113 -18.37 -0.73 -3.59
N THR A 114 -17.66 -0.87 -2.46
CA THR A 114 -17.93 -0.11 -1.22
C THR A 114 -16.73 0.75 -0.79
N LEU A 115 -17.00 1.83 -0.05
CA LEU A 115 -15.97 2.73 0.49
C LEU A 115 -15.23 2.19 1.73
N ALA A 116 -15.81 1.21 2.42
CA ALA A 116 -15.23 0.52 3.56
C ALA A 116 -15.81 -0.89 3.65
#